data_AF-A0A0N9MMN4-F1
#
_entry.id   AF-A0A0N9MMN4-F1
#
_cell.length_a   1.000
_cell.length_b   1.000
_cell.length_c   1.000
_cell.angle_alpha   90.00
_cell.angle_beta   90.00
_cell.angle_gamma   90.00
#
_symmetry.space_group_name_H-M   'P 1'
#
loop_
_entity.id
_entity.type
_entity.pdbx_description
1 polymer ?
#
loop_
_entity_poly.entity_id
_entity_poly.type
_entity_poly.pdbx_seq_one_letter_code
_entity_poly.pdbx_strand_id
1 'polypeptide(L)'
;MILSIRRGAILATVVATLALLLSTVPSAAAAPANTTWLCNPSMKDDPCDLPNDTTDLGTGVTTPATTVPDADKKVDCFYVYPTVTDQPSFIADKRAVPAVTSIARFQAARFNSQCRMFAPVYRQMTLWGLSPAVAASWVGNRDLPNIGYGDVLRAWREYLRKDNRGRGVIFIGHSQGTMMLRKLIREQVDPDPALRKRVVGAFLMGGNVMTAPGRTTGGDFRNIPTCTREGQPGCVMAYSTEKIGLPSLFGNSALDVLSAPMNLPTGPRYQVACTDPMKISGDRRPVGATTPSKPYAMGVIALLMKYTTFPENLPSTSSTWTTGRGRATLKCTDTLGFHRLHATMVRPQQVNELPLFDTHLLDMNLGVDLLVKIAREQIAAYTA
;
A
#
# COMPACT_ATOMS: atom_id res chain seq x y z
N MET A 1 -51.89 -76.01 42.31
CA MET A 1 -50.89 -75.97 43.40
C MET A 1 -50.36 -74.55 43.44
N ILE A 2 -51.00 -73.64 44.18
CA ILE A 2 -50.67 -73.17 45.55
C ILE A 2 -50.04 -71.75 45.51
N LEU A 3 -50.75 -70.81 46.15
CA LEU A 3 -50.36 -69.53 46.79
C LEU A 3 -49.62 -68.45 45.96
N SER A 4 -50.16 -67.26 45.71
CA SER A 4 -50.51 -66.14 46.63
C SER A 4 -49.29 -65.48 47.30
N ILE A 5 -49.11 -64.16 47.10
CA ILE A 5 -49.07 -63.09 48.14
C ILE A 5 -48.29 -61.83 47.69
N ARG A 6 -49.08 -60.75 47.48
CA ARG A 6 -48.97 -59.36 47.99
C ARG A 6 -47.92 -58.33 47.50
N ARG A 7 -48.55 -57.20 47.10
CA ARG A 7 -48.44 -55.81 47.59
C ARG A 7 -47.29 -54.94 47.09
N GLY A 8 -47.69 -53.77 46.56
CA GLY A 8 -46.88 -52.56 46.60
C GLY A 8 -47.24 -51.55 45.52
N ALA A 9 -48.41 -50.94 45.62
CA ALA A 9 -48.68 -49.71 44.87
C ALA A 9 -47.88 -48.57 45.53
N ILE A 10 -46.97 -47.95 44.77
CA ILE A 10 -46.48 -46.61 45.06
C ILE A 10 -46.58 -45.81 43.76
N LEU A 11 -47.58 -44.94 43.75
CA LEU A 11 -47.77 -43.86 42.81
C LEU A 11 -46.63 -42.85 43.06
N ALA A 12 -45.73 -42.68 42.10
CA ALA A 12 -44.75 -41.61 42.11
C ALA A 12 -44.90 -40.79 40.83
N THR A 13 -45.68 -39.72 40.93
CA THR A 13 -45.73 -38.59 40.01
C THR A 13 -44.33 -38.00 39.87
N VAL A 14 -43.63 -38.32 38.78
CA VAL A 14 -42.41 -37.60 38.38
C VAL A 14 -42.86 -36.36 37.62
N VAL A 15 -42.91 -35.23 38.34
CA VAL A 15 -42.92 -33.89 37.72
C VAL A 15 -41.55 -33.71 37.07
N ALA A 16 -41.49 -33.81 35.75
CA ALA A 16 -40.30 -33.47 34.98
C ALA A 16 -40.13 -31.94 34.97
N THR A 17 -39.34 -31.42 35.90
CA THR A 17 -38.81 -30.06 35.82
C THR A 17 -37.74 -30.03 34.73
N LEU A 18 -38.12 -29.51 33.55
CA LEU A 18 -37.20 -29.23 32.45
C LEU A 18 -36.35 -28.01 32.82
N ALA A 19 -35.20 -28.22 33.48
CA ALA A 19 -34.20 -27.18 33.65
C ALA A 19 -33.52 -26.94 32.30
N LEU A 20 -33.86 -25.83 31.62
CA LEU A 20 -33.10 -25.33 30.47
C LEU A 20 -31.68 -24.96 30.95
N LEU A 21 -30.73 -25.87 30.76
CA LEU A 21 -29.32 -25.53 30.74
C LEU A 21 -29.04 -24.80 29.42
N LEU A 22 -29.21 -23.47 29.45
CA LEU A 22 -28.61 -22.58 28.45
C LEU A 22 -27.10 -22.71 28.57
N SER A 23 -26.51 -23.56 27.73
CA SER A 23 -25.07 -23.54 27.47
C SER A 23 -24.74 -22.21 26.80
N THR A 24 -24.34 -21.23 27.61
CA THR A 24 -23.71 -20.01 27.12
C THR A 24 -22.38 -20.41 26.51
N VAL A 25 -22.39 -20.66 25.20
CA VAL A 25 -21.17 -20.66 24.40
C VAL A 25 -20.50 -19.31 24.68
N PRO A 26 -19.27 -19.27 25.21
CA PRO A 26 -18.59 -18.00 25.37
C PRO A 26 -18.41 -17.45 23.96
N SER A 27 -19.20 -16.43 23.62
CA SER A 27 -18.89 -15.57 22.50
C SER A 27 -17.47 -15.09 22.76
N ALA A 28 -16.52 -15.53 21.94
CA ALA A 28 -15.21 -14.91 21.89
C ALA A 28 -15.44 -13.47 21.42
N ALA A 29 -15.76 -12.60 22.37
CA ALA A 29 -15.64 -11.17 22.20
C ALA A 29 -14.16 -10.95 21.97
N ALA A 30 -13.74 -10.94 20.70
CA ALA A 30 -12.44 -10.45 20.32
C ALA A 30 -12.37 -9.03 20.89
N ALA A 31 -11.57 -8.84 21.95
CA ALA A 31 -11.20 -7.51 22.38
C ALA A 31 -10.77 -6.74 21.12
N PRO A 32 -11.27 -5.51 20.88
CA PRO A 32 -10.82 -4.76 19.72
C PRO A 32 -9.33 -4.53 19.94
N ALA A 33 -8.50 -5.31 19.25
CA ALA A 33 -7.08 -5.05 19.21
C ALA A 33 -6.93 -3.69 18.54
N ASN A 34 -6.70 -2.66 19.36
CA ASN A 34 -6.49 -1.29 18.90
C ASN A 34 -5.49 -1.27 17.75
N THR A 35 -5.65 -0.31 16.84
CA THR A 35 -4.70 -0.16 15.74
C THR A 35 -3.32 0.20 16.30
N THR A 36 -2.34 -0.63 15.99
CA THR A 36 -0.93 -0.27 16.17
C THR A 36 -0.54 0.63 15.01
N TRP A 37 -0.29 1.91 15.28
CA TRP A 37 0.14 2.86 14.27
C TRP A 37 1.66 2.77 14.05
N LEU A 38 2.05 2.71 12.78
CA LEU A 38 3.41 2.91 12.32
C LEU A 38 3.72 4.41 12.22
N CYS A 39 2.77 5.18 11.70
CA CYS A 39 2.82 6.62 11.59
C CYS A 39 1.49 7.20 12.07
N ASN A 40 1.55 8.28 12.85
CA ASN A 40 0.41 9.03 13.35
C ASN A 40 0.92 10.40 13.84
N PRO A 41 0.24 11.52 13.54
CA PRO A 41 0.65 12.87 13.96
C PRO A 41 0.86 13.05 15.48
N SER A 42 0.25 12.21 16.32
CA SER A 42 0.44 12.27 17.77
C SER A 42 1.70 11.54 18.26
N MET A 43 2.43 10.84 17.39
CA MET A 43 3.64 10.10 17.74
C MET A 43 4.85 11.03 17.77
N LYS A 44 5.67 10.92 18.82
CA LYS A 44 6.90 11.70 18.96
C LYS A 44 7.98 11.30 17.95
N ASP A 45 8.14 9.99 17.73
CA ASP A 45 9.16 9.42 16.84
C ASP A 45 8.50 8.80 15.60
N ASP A 46 7.75 9.61 14.84
CA ASP A 46 7.04 9.16 13.63
C ASP A 46 8.04 8.94 12.47
N PRO A 47 8.18 7.71 11.95
CA PRO A 47 9.07 7.44 10.81
C PRO A 47 8.56 8.04 9.48
N CYS A 48 7.31 8.46 9.41
CA CYS A 48 6.78 9.23 8.30
C CYS A 48 7.02 10.74 8.46
N ASP A 49 7.56 11.24 9.59
CA ASP A 49 7.84 12.66 9.78
C ASP A 49 9.35 12.94 9.72
N LEU A 50 9.85 13.17 8.50
CA LEU A 50 11.24 13.54 8.26
C LEU A 50 11.33 14.94 7.66
N PRO A 51 12.37 15.74 8.00
CA PRO A 51 12.68 16.93 7.22
C PRO A 51 12.86 16.58 5.73
N ASN A 52 12.51 17.51 4.86
CA ASN A 52 12.56 17.30 3.39
C ASN A 52 13.77 17.96 2.72
N ASP A 53 14.77 18.41 3.49
CA ASP A 53 16.02 18.91 2.93
C ASP A 53 16.70 17.83 2.08
N THR A 54 17.23 18.23 0.94
CA THR A 54 17.67 17.31 -0.10
C THR A 54 18.97 17.79 -0.72
N THR A 55 19.99 16.94 -0.74
CA THR A 55 21.18 17.14 -1.57
C THR A 55 21.01 16.37 -2.88
N ASP A 56 21.12 17.06 -3.99
CA ASP A 56 21.16 16.46 -5.32
C ASP A 56 22.62 16.23 -5.74
N LEU A 57 23.05 14.97 -5.78
CA LEU A 57 24.43 14.61 -6.17
C LEU A 57 24.72 14.88 -7.64
N GLY A 58 23.69 14.98 -8.47
CA GLY A 58 23.84 15.29 -9.89
C GLY A 58 24.26 16.73 -10.13
N THR A 59 23.84 17.66 -9.28
CA THR A 59 24.07 19.11 -9.42
C THR A 59 24.95 19.70 -8.31
N GLY A 60 25.08 19.01 -7.17
CA GLY A 60 25.72 19.51 -5.96
C GLY A 60 24.84 20.45 -5.14
N VAL A 61 23.60 20.70 -5.56
CA VAL A 61 22.70 21.65 -4.89
C VAL A 61 22.05 20.99 -3.68
N THR A 62 22.06 21.70 -2.55
CA THR A 62 21.27 21.35 -1.37
C THR A 62 20.06 22.28 -1.26
N THR A 63 18.87 21.70 -1.26
CA THR A 63 17.62 22.40 -0.99
C THR A 63 17.33 22.34 0.52
N PRO A 64 17.13 23.48 1.21
CA PRO A 64 16.85 23.49 2.64
C PRO A 64 15.47 22.89 2.95
N ALA A 65 15.30 22.42 4.18
CA ALA A 65 14.04 21.89 4.64
C ALA A 65 12.96 22.98 4.69
N THR A 66 11.74 22.60 4.35
CA THR A 66 10.52 23.36 4.58
C THR A 66 9.62 22.53 5.49
N THR A 67 9.30 23.07 6.67
CA THR A 67 8.44 22.41 7.64
C THR A 67 7.04 22.99 7.55
N VAL A 68 6.04 22.11 7.38
CA VAL A 68 4.62 22.47 7.48
C VAL A 68 4.07 21.80 8.73
N PRO A 69 3.65 22.55 9.77
CA PRO A 69 3.03 21.98 10.95
C PRO A 69 1.78 21.15 10.60
N ASP A 70 1.52 20.07 11.33
CA ASP A 70 0.34 19.23 11.09
C ASP A 70 -0.99 19.99 11.19
N ALA A 71 -1.04 21.04 12.00
CA ALA A 71 -2.21 21.92 12.12
C ALA A 71 -2.52 22.68 10.81
N ASP A 72 -1.52 22.94 9.98
CA ASP A 72 -1.67 23.72 8.75
C ASP A 72 -1.99 22.84 7.54
N LYS A 73 -1.65 21.54 7.61
CA LYS A 73 -1.96 20.56 6.56
C LYS A 73 -3.49 20.44 6.43
N LYS A 74 -4.01 20.51 5.21
CA LYS A 74 -5.47 20.52 4.94
C LYS A 74 -6.10 19.14 4.76
N VAL A 75 -5.27 18.16 4.43
CA VAL A 75 -5.70 16.79 4.15
C VAL A 75 -4.84 15.80 4.94
N ASP A 76 -5.23 14.53 4.88
CA ASP A 76 -4.55 13.42 5.54
C ASP A 76 -4.05 12.43 4.48
N CYS A 77 -2.97 11.73 4.78
CA CYS A 77 -2.47 10.62 3.97
C CYS A 77 -2.69 9.31 4.73
N PHE A 78 -3.32 8.35 4.06
CA PHE A 78 -3.48 6.99 4.56
C PHE A 78 -2.54 6.06 3.76
N TYR A 79 -1.40 5.75 4.38
CA TYR A 79 -0.32 4.96 3.77
C TYR A 79 -0.38 3.49 4.20
N VAL A 80 -0.28 2.58 3.23
CA VAL A 80 -0.14 1.15 3.50
C VAL A 80 1.14 0.65 2.83
N TYR A 81 2.07 0.15 3.66
CA TYR A 81 3.42 -0.21 3.24
C TYR A 81 3.49 -1.58 2.51
N PRO A 82 4.52 -1.83 1.69
CA PRO A 82 4.71 -3.08 0.93
C PRO A 82 5.23 -4.22 1.80
N THR A 83 5.45 -5.40 1.20
CA THR A 83 6.20 -6.47 1.88
C THR A 83 7.65 -6.09 2.09
N VAL A 84 8.12 -6.14 3.34
CA VAL A 84 9.48 -5.75 3.73
C VAL A 84 10.16 -6.67 4.72
N THR A 85 9.43 -7.63 5.28
CA THR A 85 9.97 -8.53 6.32
C THR A 85 10.40 -9.87 5.75
N ASP A 86 11.55 -10.32 6.25
CA ASP A 86 12.23 -11.59 6.00
C ASP A 86 11.95 -12.64 7.09
N GLN A 87 10.94 -12.41 7.94
CA GLN A 87 10.49 -13.39 8.93
C GLN A 87 10.24 -14.75 8.26
N PRO A 88 10.69 -15.87 8.86
CA PRO A 88 10.52 -17.22 8.32
C PRO A 88 9.10 -17.77 8.58
N SER A 89 8.10 -16.97 8.27
CA SER A 89 6.67 -17.29 8.34
C SER A 89 5.98 -16.78 7.07
N PHE A 90 4.78 -17.24 6.75
CA PHE A 90 4.05 -16.71 5.59
C PHE A 90 3.41 -15.34 5.85
N ILE A 91 2.98 -15.12 7.10
CA ILE A 91 2.36 -13.88 7.57
C ILE A 91 3.21 -13.34 8.71
N ALA A 92 3.53 -12.06 8.64
CA ALA A 92 4.34 -11.39 9.64
C ALA A 92 3.57 -11.16 10.94
N ASP A 93 4.30 -11.00 12.03
CA ASP A 93 3.75 -10.45 13.28
C ASP A 93 3.21 -9.04 13.07
N LYS A 94 2.20 -8.65 13.87
CA LYS A 94 1.67 -7.28 13.89
C LYS A 94 2.58 -6.34 14.70
N ARG A 95 3.82 -6.16 14.25
CA ARG A 95 4.83 -5.33 14.92
C ARG A 95 5.66 -4.53 13.92
N ALA A 96 5.98 -3.29 14.29
CA ALA A 96 6.93 -2.48 13.55
C ALA A 96 8.37 -2.97 13.82
N VAL A 97 8.88 -3.83 12.95
CA VAL A 97 10.30 -4.22 12.92
C VAL A 97 11.12 -3.14 12.18
N PRO A 98 12.47 -3.09 12.33
CA PRO A 98 13.30 -2.05 11.71
C PRO A 98 13.09 -1.86 10.21
N ALA A 99 12.81 -2.93 9.45
CA ALA A 99 12.48 -2.85 8.03
C ALA A 99 11.13 -2.12 7.79
N VAL A 100 10.12 -2.36 8.62
CA VAL A 100 8.82 -1.67 8.56
C VAL A 100 8.96 -0.18 8.87
N THR A 101 9.77 0.17 9.87
CA THR A 101 10.11 1.58 10.15
C THR A 101 10.88 2.22 9.00
N SER A 102 11.81 1.49 8.38
CA SER A 102 12.63 2.00 7.27
C SER A 102 11.79 2.28 6.02
N ILE A 103 10.86 1.40 5.66
CA ILE A 103 10.07 1.61 4.45
C ILE A 103 9.11 2.79 4.53
N ALA A 104 8.59 3.09 5.73
CA ALA A 104 7.81 4.32 5.95
C ALA A 104 8.63 5.57 5.64
N ARG A 105 9.90 5.61 6.08
CA ARG A 105 10.83 6.70 5.74
C ARG A 105 11.07 6.79 4.23
N PHE A 106 11.25 5.65 3.57
CA PHE A 106 11.62 5.63 2.15
C PHE A 106 10.48 5.99 1.21
N GLN A 107 9.24 5.61 1.52
CA GLN A 107 8.11 5.75 0.59
C GLN A 107 7.07 6.80 1.00
N ALA A 108 6.89 7.03 2.30
CA ALA A 108 5.80 7.85 2.82
C ALA A 108 6.29 9.20 3.35
N ALA A 109 7.47 9.26 3.97
CA ALA A 109 7.92 10.47 4.66
C ALA A 109 8.06 11.68 3.73
N ARG A 110 8.34 11.48 2.42
CA ARG A 110 8.41 12.57 1.45
C ARG A 110 7.09 13.34 1.30
N PHE A 111 5.96 12.69 1.59
CA PHE A 111 4.62 13.28 1.51
C PHE A 111 4.21 14.06 2.77
N ASN A 112 4.97 14.00 3.88
CA ASN A 112 4.60 14.65 5.13
C ASN A 112 4.43 16.17 5.01
N SER A 113 5.11 16.79 4.05
CA SER A 113 4.98 18.22 3.74
C SER A 113 3.60 18.59 3.17
N GLN A 114 2.80 17.62 2.74
CA GLN A 114 1.50 17.82 2.09
C GLN A 114 0.32 17.44 2.99
N CYS A 115 0.48 16.43 3.83
CA CYS A 115 -0.62 15.78 4.55
C CYS A 115 -0.19 15.22 5.91
N ARG A 116 -1.14 15.10 6.84
CA ARG A 116 -0.92 14.40 8.11
C ARG A 116 -0.82 12.89 7.85
N MET A 117 0.19 12.21 8.40
CA MET A 117 0.51 10.83 8.01
C MET A 117 -0.14 9.79 8.93
N PHE A 118 -0.95 8.90 8.37
CA PHE A 118 -1.53 7.76 9.08
C PHE A 118 -1.14 6.48 8.37
N ALA A 119 -0.45 5.59 9.07
CA ALA A 119 -0.04 4.30 8.53
C ALA A 119 -0.21 3.20 9.59
N PRO A 120 -1.01 2.16 9.36
CA PRO A 120 -1.14 1.08 10.33
C PRO A 120 -0.03 0.05 10.16
N VAL A 121 0.40 -0.54 11.29
CA VAL A 121 1.08 -1.83 11.29
C VAL A 121 0.05 -2.92 11.02
N TYR A 122 0.27 -3.68 9.96
CA TYR A 122 -0.56 -4.81 9.57
C TYR A 122 0.27 -6.07 9.35
N ARG A 123 -0.38 -7.23 9.48
CA ARG A 123 0.23 -8.54 9.25
C ARG A 123 0.38 -8.78 7.75
N GLN A 124 1.46 -8.24 7.20
CA GLN A 124 1.85 -8.38 5.80
C GLN A 124 2.18 -9.84 5.45
N MET A 125 1.96 -10.24 4.19
CA MET A 125 2.63 -11.45 3.69
C MET A 125 4.12 -11.16 3.61
N THR A 126 4.95 -12.07 4.12
CA THR A 126 6.41 -11.92 4.15
C THR A 126 7.02 -12.17 2.78
N LEU A 127 8.33 -11.92 2.64
CA LEU A 127 9.06 -12.26 1.42
C LEU A 127 9.00 -13.76 1.09
N TRP A 128 8.97 -14.63 2.10
CA TRP A 128 8.76 -16.06 1.93
C TRP A 128 7.35 -16.38 1.41
N GLY A 129 6.34 -15.71 1.98
CA GLY A 129 4.94 -15.84 1.57
C GLY A 129 4.66 -15.37 0.14
N LEU A 130 5.52 -14.51 -0.42
CA LEU A 130 5.39 -13.97 -1.78
C LEU A 130 6.12 -14.77 -2.86
N SER A 131 6.83 -15.85 -2.53
CA SER A 131 7.47 -16.66 -3.56
C SER A 131 6.42 -17.20 -4.55
N PRO A 132 6.68 -17.25 -5.88
CA PRO A 132 5.68 -17.66 -6.86
C PRO A 132 5.05 -19.03 -6.58
N ALA A 133 5.84 -19.98 -6.08
CA ALA A 133 5.36 -21.31 -5.68
C ALA A 133 4.38 -21.23 -4.50
N VAL A 134 4.63 -20.36 -3.53
CA VAL A 134 3.73 -20.13 -2.39
C VAL A 134 2.52 -19.33 -2.83
N ALA A 135 2.66 -18.24 -3.58
CA ALA A 135 1.52 -17.48 -4.11
C ALA A 135 0.57 -18.36 -4.96
N ALA A 136 1.11 -19.27 -5.77
CA ALA A 136 0.34 -20.23 -6.54
C ALA A 136 -0.39 -21.26 -5.67
N SER A 137 0.19 -21.68 -4.53
CA SER A 137 -0.47 -22.62 -3.62
C SER A 137 -1.63 -22.00 -2.83
N TRP A 138 -1.79 -20.67 -2.90
CA TRP A 138 -2.87 -19.95 -2.24
C TRP A 138 -4.09 -19.76 -3.15
N VAL A 139 -3.99 -20.18 -4.41
CA VAL A 139 -5.12 -20.22 -5.32
C VAL A 139 -6.17 -21.17 -4.75
N GLY A 140 -7.24 -20.61 -4.20
CA GLY A 140 -8.32 -21.34 -3.52
C GLY A 140 -8.30 -21.22 -1.98
N ASN A 141 -7.18 -20.87 -1.35
CA ASN A 141 -7.09 -20.58 0.08
C ASN A 141 -7.07 -19.05 0.31
N ARG A 142 -8.26 -18.48 0.49
CA ARG A 142 -8.47 -17.02 0.54
C ARG A 142 -8.30 -16.42 1.93
N ASP A 143 -8.09 -17.22 2.96
CA ASP A 143 -8.14 -16.72 4.34
C ASP A 143 -6.87 -15.97 4.75
N LEU A 144 -5.71 -16.39 4.24
CA LEU A 144 -4.42 -15.82 4.63
C LEU A 144 -4.22 -14.36 4.18
N PRO A 145 -4.48 -13.95 2.92
CA PRO A 145 -4.36 -12.55 2.52
C PRO A 145 -5.36 -11.63 3.24
N ASN A 146 -6.51 -12.17 3.67
CA ASN A 146 -7.53 -11.42 4.39
C ASN A 146 -7.13 -11.06 5.82
N ILE A 147 -6.14 -11.74 6.41
CA ILE A 147 -5.63 -11.40 7.76
C ILE A 147 -5.06 -9.98 7.75
N GLY A 148 -4.16 -9.69 6.81
CA GLY A 148 -3.54 -8.37 6.65
C GLY A 148 -4.57 -7.31 6.26
N TYR A 149 -5.46 -7.62 5.33
CA TYR A 149 -6.56 -6.71 4.96
C TYR A 149 -7.47 -6.37 6.15
N GLY A 150 -7.78 -7.34 7.00
CA GLY A 150 -8.57 -7.11 8.21
C GLY A 150 -7.92 -6.13 9.17
N ASP A 151 -6.58 -6.13 9.29
CA ASP A 151 -5.84 -5.12 10.06
C ASP A 151 -5.93 -3.72 9.40
N VAL A 152 -5.74 -3.63 8.09
CA VAL A 152 -5.86 -2.35 7.33
C VAL A 152 -7.28 -1.78 7.43
N LEU A 153 -8.31 -2.61 7.28
CA LEU A 153 -9.71 -2.20 7.37
C LEU A 153 -10.07 -1.71 8.77
N ARG A 154 -9.59 -2.39 9.83
CA ARG A 154 -9.76 -1.91 11.21
C ARG A 154 -9.12 -0.54 11.41
N ALA A 155 -7.89 -0.37 10.91
CA ALA A 155 -7.18 0.90 10.99
C ALA A 155 -7.90 2.03 10.24
N TRP A 156 -8.38 1.76 9.03
CA TRP A 156 -9.16 2.73 8.25
C TRP A 156 -10.40 3.21 9.01
N ARG A 157 -11.15 2.26 9.58
CA ARG A 157 -12.35 2.57 10.38
C ARG A 157 -12.02 3.34 11.65
N GLU A 158 -10.92 2.98 12.32
CA GLU A 158 -10.46 3.70 13.51
C GLU A 158 -10.04 5.14 13.18
N TYR A 159 -9.25 5.33 12.12
CA TYR A 159 -8.84 6.64 11.60
C TYR A 159 -10.05 7.51 11.24
N LEU A 160 -11.02 6.97 10.50
CA LEU A 160 -12.24 7.70 10.14
C LEU A 160 -13.01 8.18 11.38
N ARG A 161 -13.09 7.33 12.41
CA ARG A 161 -13.84 7.60 13.63
C ARG A 161 -13.14 8.58 14.57
N LYS A 162 -11.81 8.48 14.71
CA LYS A 162 -11.05 9.23 15.74
C LYS A 162 -10.34 10.46 15.17
N ASP A 163 -9.80 10.37 13.95
CA ASP A 163 -8.74 11.27 13.49
C ASP A 163 -9.12 12.11 12.26
N ASN A 164 -9.87 11.52 11.31
CA ASN A 164 -10.15 12.15 10.01
C ASN A 164 -11.01 13.42 10.13
N ARG A 165 -12.03 13.43 11.00
CA ARG A 165 -12.93 14.58 11.23
C ARG A 165 -13.46 15.24 9.95
N GLY A 166 -13.71 14.45 8.90
CA GLY A 166 -14.23 14.92 7.62
C GLY A 166 -13.21 15.45 6.62
N ARG A 167 -11.90 15.36 6.92
CA ARG A 167 -10.82 15.84 6.05
C ARG A 167 -10.70 15.01 4.78
N GLY A 168 -10.17 15.64 3.73
CA GLY A 168 -9.77 14.95 2.51
C GLY A 168 -8.65 13.94 2.79
N VAL A 169 -8.57 12.89 1.97
CA VAL A 169 -7.64 11.78 2.12
C VAL A 169 -6.90 11.52 0.81
N ILE A 170 -5.57 11.42 0.91
CA ILE A 170 -4.71 10.84 -0.11
C ILE A 170 -4.37 9.42 0.30
N PHE A 171 -4.61 8.45 -0.58
CA PHE A 171 -4.17 7.07 -0.37
C PHE A 171 -2.78 6.85 -0.95
N ILE A 172 -1.89 6.17 -0.24
CA ILE A 172 -0.54 5.86 -0.73
C ILE A 172 -0.26 4.39 -0.50
N GLY A 173 0.07 3.65 -1.55
CA GLY A 173 0.40 2.24 -1.49
C GLY A 173 1.52 1.88 -2.44
N HIS A 174 2.28 0.87 -2.05
CA HIS A 174 3.24 0.20 -2.92
C HIS A 174 3.09 -1.31 -2.81
N SER A 175 3.27 -2.06 -3.90
CA SER A 175 3.31 -3.53 -3.89
C SER A 175 2.06 -4.12 -3.19
N GLN A 176 2.27 -4.91 -2.14
CA GLN A 176 1.19 -5.42 -1.29
C GLN A 176 0.30 -4.33 -0.70
N GLY A 177 0.85 -3.20 -0.28
CA GLY A 177 0.08 -2.07 0.22
C GLY A 177 -0.89 -1.50 -0.83
N THR A 178 -0.48 -1.49 -2.10
CA THR A 178 -1.38 -1.18 -3.22
C THR A 178 -2.50 -2.20 -3.34
N MET A 179 -2.22 -3.50 -3.25
CA MET A 179 -3.27 -4.53 -3.29
C MET A 179 -4.27 -4.36 -2.13
N MET A 180 -3.79 -4.05 -0.93
CA MET A 180 -4.65 -3.75 0.23
C MET A 180 -5.52 -2.52 -0.01
N LEU A 181 -4.94 -1.44 -0.56
CA LEU A 181 -5.67 -0.21 -0.85
C LEU A 181 -6.63 -0.34 -2.02
N ARG A 182 -6.29 -1.10 -3.06
CA ARG A 182 -7.24 -1.46 -4.13
C ARG A 182 -8.48 -2.11 -3.55
N LYS A 183 -8.30 -3.10 -2.67
CA LYS A 183 -9.40 -3.79 -1.99
C LYS A 183 -10.20 -2.84 -1.10
N LEU A 184 -9.52 -2.07 -0.23
CA LEU A 184 -10.14 -1.12 0.69
C LEU A 184 -10.98 -0.09 -0.06
N ILE A 185 -10.40 0.55 -1.08
CA ILE A 185 -11.06 1.58 -1.85
C ILE A 185 -12.25 0.96 -2.60
N ARG A 186 -12.06 -0.17 -3.30
CA ARG A 186 -13.12 -0.84 -4.04
C ARG A 186 -14.31 -1.27 -3.18
N GLU A 187 -14.05 -1.73 -1.95
CA GLU A 187 -15.11 -2.28 -1.10
C GLU A 187 -15.74 -1.25 -0.15
N GLN A 188 -14.98 -0.24 0.28
CA GLN A 188 -15.45 0.70 1.31
C GLN A 188 -15.61 2.13 0.79
N VAL A 189 -14.77 2.59 -0.14
CA VAL A 189 -14.73 4.00 -0.56
C VAL A 189 -15.47 4.22 -1.88
N ASP A 190 -15.09 3.52 -2.94
CA ASP A 190 -15.66 3.62 -4.29
C ASP A 190 -17.18 3.40 -4.36
N PRO A 191 -17.85 2.57 -3.53
CA PRO A 191 -19.31 2.48 -3.55
C PRO A 191 -20.01 3.62 -2.77
N ASP A 192 -19.34 4.26 -1.81
CA ASP A 192 -19.92 5.29 -0.93
C ASP A 192 -19.66 6.71 -1.46
N PRO A 193 -20.68 7.46 -1.93
CA PRO A 193 -20.52 8.82 -2.42
C PRO A 193 -19.91 9.80 -1.39
N ALA A 194 -20.19 9.62 -0.10
CA ALA A 194 -19.68 10.50 0.95
C ALA A 194 -18.18 10.29 1.19
N LEU A 195 -17.72 9.04 1.14
CA LEU A 195 -16.29 8.72 1.20
C LEU A 195 -15.56 9.07 -0.10
N ARG A 196 -16.16 8.83 -1.27
CA ARG A 196 -15.61 9.27 -2.56
C ARG A 196 -15.32 10.78 -2.60
N LYS A 197 -16.24 11.59 -2.05
CA LYS A 197 -16.06 13.05 -1.95
C LYS A 197 -14.86 13.46 -1.11
N ARG A 198 -14.32 12.59 -0.25
CA ARG A 198 -13.11 12.85 0.54
C ARG A 198 -11.83 12.43 -0.18
N VAL A 199 -11.90 11.75 -1.33
CA VAL A 199 -10.70 11.31 -2.05
C VAL A 199 -10.06 12.51 -2.73
N VAL A 200 -8.89 12.91 -2.24
CA VAL A 200 -8.06 13.95 -2.86
C VAL A 200 -7.26 13.35 -4.01
N GLY A 201 -6.69 12.17 -3.79
CA GLY A 201 -5.96 11.39 -4.78
C GLY A 201 -5.56 10.02 -4.24
N ALA A 202 -5.08 9.14 -5.09
CA ALA A 202 -4.54 7.85 -4.69
C ALA A 202 -3.28 7.52 -5.48
N PHE A 203 -2.16 7.22 -4.81
CA PHE A 203 -0.90 6.80 -5.40
C PHE A 203 -0.73 5.31 -5.14
N LEU A 204 -1.13 4.49 -6.11
CA LEU A 204 -1.23 3.03 -6.03
C LEU A 204 -0.17 2.38 -6.92
N MET A 205 1.06 2.29 -6.41
CA MET A 205 2.22 1.89 -7.19
C MET A 205 2.51 0.39 -7.08
N GLY A 206 3.05 -0.22 -8.13
CA GLY A 206 3.57 -1.58 -8.06
C GLY A 206 2.51 -2.65 -7.77
N GLY A 207 1.25 -2.46 -8.18
CA GLY A 207 0.17 -3.34 -7.71
C GLY A 207 -0.99 -3.53 -8.67
N ASN A 208 -0.74 -3.42 -9.98
CA ASN A 208 -1.67 -3.80 -11.04
C ASN A 208 -3.10 -3.25 -10.89
N VAL A 209 -3.26 -1.94 -10.68
CA VAL A 209 -4.59 -1.32 -10.71
C VAL A 209 -5.24 -1.57 -12.07
N MET A 210 -6.46 -2.10 -12.09
CA MET A 210 -7.17 -2.52 -13.30
C MET A 210 -8.19 -1.47 -13.74
N THR A 211 -8.29 -1.32 -15.05
CA THR A 211 -9.36 -0.58 -15.76
C THR A 211 -9.97 -1.47 -16.84
N ALA A 212 -11.12 -1.06 -17.38
CA ALA A 212 -11.55 -1.59 -18.67
C ALA A 212 -10.59 -1.09 -19.78
N PRO A 213 -10.28 -1.88 -20.81
CA PRO A 213 -9.34 -1.47 -21.86
C PRO A 213 -9.67 -0.11 -22.47
N GLY A 214 -8.70 0.81 -22.48
CA GLY A 214 -8.86 2.17 -23.01
C GLY A 214 -9.76 3.09 -22.18
N ARG A 215 -10.10 2.71 -20.95
CA ARG A 215 -10.94 3.51 -20.03
C ARG A 215 -10.15 3.88 -18.77
N THR A 216 -10.67 4.84 -18.03
CA THR A 216 -10.12 5.25 -16.72
C THR A 216 -10.78 4.55 -15.54
N THR A 217 -11.85 3.79 -15.78
CA THR A 217 -12.61 3.01 -14.79
C THR A 217 -12.99 1.63 -15.37
N GLY A 218 -13.70 0.81 -14.60
CA GLY A 218 -14.28 -0.45 -15.09
C GLY A 218 -13.49 -1.71 -14.73
N GLY A 219 -12.46 -1.57 -13.88
CA GLY A 219 -11.72 -2.67 -13.26
C GLY A 219 -11.87 -2.65 -11.74
N ASP A 220 -10.85 -2.17 -11.04
CA ASP A 220 -10.87 -2.04 -9.58
C ASP A 220 -11.97 -1.09 -9.10
N PHE A 221 -12.12 0.04 -9.78
CA PHE A 221 -13.03 1.10 -9.38
C PHE A 221 -14.07 1.37 -10.46
N ARG A 222 -15.31 1.55 -10.03
CA ARG A 222 -16.45 1.92 -10.88
C ARG A 222 -16.55 3.43 -11.03
N ASN A 223 -16.28 4.18 -9.97
CA ASN A 223 -16.55 5.62 -9.90
C ASN A 223 -15.29 6.48 -9.81
N ILE A 224 -14.21 5.97 -9.20
CA ILE A 224 -12.93 6.70 -9.08
C ILE A 224 -12.07 6.42 -10.32
N PRO A 225 -11.81 7.43 -11.18
CA PRO A 225 -11.01 7.25 -12.40
C PRO A 225 -9.51 7.27 -12.13
N THR A 226 -8.72 6.74 -13.06
CA THR A 226 -7.29 7.08 -13.15
C THR A 226 -7.09 8.55 -13.54
N CYS A 227 -5.96 9.13 -13.14
CA CYS A 227 -5.63 10.52 -13.43
C CYS A 227 -5.33 10.73 -14.93
N THR A 228 -5.82 11.84 -15.48
CA THR A 228 -5.71 12.15 -16.91
C THR A 228 -5.13 13.53 -17.22
N ARG A 229 -5.16 14.45 -16.26
CA ARG A 229 -4.69 15.84 -16.40
C ARG A 229 -4.09 16.37 -15.09
N GLU A 230 -3.36 17.47 -15.21
CA GLU A 230 -2.75 18.19 -14.10
C GLU A 230 -3.79 18.69 -13.08
N GLY A 231 -3.46 18.55 -11.80
CA GLY A 231 -4.29 18.95 -10.68
C GLY A 231 -5.67 18.29 -10.59
N GLN A 232 -5.93 17.17 -11.27
CA GLN A 232 -7.21 16.46 -11.16
C GLN A 232 -7.36 15.83 -9.75
N PRO A 233 -8.30 16.28 -8.91
CA PRO A 233 -8.55 15.61 -7.64
C PRO A 233 -9.40 14.36 -7.83
N GLY A 234 -9.45 13.49 -6.82
CA GLY A 234 -10.32 12.31 -6.81
C GLY A 234 -9.96 11.25 -7.86
N CYS A 235 -8.68 11.18 -8.26
CA CYS A 235 -8.19 10.23 -9.24
C CYS A 235 -7.02 9.38 -8.72
N VAL A 236 -6.78 8.28 -9.43
CA VAL A 236 -5.73 7.31 -9.10
C VAL A 236 -4.53 7.48 -10.03
N MET A 237 -3.37 7.72 -9.44
CA MET A 237 -2.06 7.49 -10.03
C MET A 237 -1.66 6.03 -9.80
N ALA A 238 -1.34 5.31 -10.86
CA ALA A 238 -0.91 3.91 -10.78
C ALA A 238 0.06 3.58 -11.91
N TYR A 239 1.14 2.89 -11.57
CA TYR A 239 2.09 2.31 -12.52
C TYR A 239 3.00 1.31 -11.80
N SER A 240 3.72 0.51 -12.59
CA SER A 240 4.91 -0.24 -12.18
C SER A 240 6.04 0.13 -13.13
N THR A 241 7.26 0.26 -12.62
CA THR A 241 8.39 0.84 -13.35
C THR A 241 9.27 -0.24 -13.96
N GLU A 242 9.68 -0.04 -15.21
CA GLU A 242 10.60 -0.93 -15.94
C GLU A 242 11.62 -0.12 -16.74
N LYS A 243 12.72 -0.75 -17.13
CA LYS A 243 13.79 -0.16 -17.95
C LYS A 243 14.09 -0.96 -19.22
N ILE A 244 13.96 -2.29 -19.20
CA ILE A 244 14.38 -3.17 -20.32
C ILE A 244 13.17 -3.77 -21.06
N GLY A 245 11.98 -3.75 -20.47
CA GLY A 245 10.76 -4.31 -21.07
C GLY A 245 10.65 -5.83 -20.97
N LEU A 246 11.36 -6.50 -20.04
CA LEU A 246 11.28 -7.94 -19.83
C LEU A 246 9.90 -8.37 -19.28
N PRO A 247 9.48 -9.64 -19.44
CA PRO A 247 8.28 -10.17 -18.80
C PRO A 247 8.30 -10.03 -17.27
N SER A 248 7.15 -9.71 -16.69
CA SER A 248 7.01 -9.33 -15.29
C SER A 248 5.73 -9.87 -14.67
N LEU A 249 5.62 -9.83 -13.34
CA LEU A 249 4.35 -10.00 -12.62
C LEU A 249 3.48 -8.73 -12.68
N PHE A 250 4.03 -7.62 -13.18
CA PHE A 250 3.37 -6.33 -13.22
C PHE A 250 3.13 -5.85 -14.64
N GLY A 251 2.02 -5.15 -14.86
CA GLY A 251 1.69 -4.51 -16.14
C GLY A 251 0.86 -5.35 -17.09
N ASN A 252 0.68 -6.65 -16.84
CA ASN A 252 -0.16 -7.52 -17.68
C ASN A 252 -1.30 -8.13 -16.87
N SER A 253 -2.54 -7.80 -17.23
CA SER A 253 -3.74 -8.22 -16.50
C SER A 253 -4.01 -9.72 -16.58
N ALA A 254 -3.58 -10.39 -17.64
CA ALA A 254 -3.77 -11.83 -17.83
C ALA A 254 -2.77 -12.68 -17.02
N LEU A 255 -1.64 -12.09 -16.60
CA LEU A 255 -0.58 -12.76 -15.86
C LEU A 255 -0.54 -12.37 -14.38
N ASP A 256 -1.51 -11.59 -13.90
CA ASP A 256 -1.57 -11.10 -12.53
C ASP A 256 -1.99 -12.19 -11.54
N VAL A 257 -0.99 -12.92 -11.04
CA VAL A 257 -1.17 -13.98 -10.02
C VAL A 257 -1.17 -13.44 -8.59
N LEU A 258 -0.68 -12.21 -8.35
CA LEU A 258 -0.57 -11.63 -7.01
C LEU A 258 -1.90 -11.04 -6.53
N SER A 259 -2.70 -10.50 -7.45
CA SER A 259 -4.00 -9.89 -7.13
C SER A 259 -5.13 -10.92 -6.95
N ALA A 260 -5.03 -12.09 -7.60
CA ALA A 260 -6.10 -13.09 -7.58
C ALA A 260 -6.41 -13.62 -6.15
N PRO A 261 -5.43 -13.95 -5.29
CA PRO A 261 -5.69 -14.33 -3.89
C PRO A 261 -6.42 -13.26 -3.06
N MET A 262 -6.31 -11.98 -3.44
CA MET A 262 -6.97 -10.85 -2.77
C MET A 262 -8.42 -10.61 -3.22
N ASN A 263 -8.95 -11.41 -4.16
CA ASN A 263 -10.23 -11.19 -4.83
C ASN A 263 -10.31 -9.82 -5.55
N LEU A 264 -9.17 -9.40 -6.11
CA LEU A 264 -9.07 -8.22 -6.95
C LEU A 264 -9.32 -8.60 -8.42
N PRO A 265 -9.83 -7.67 -9.24
CA PRO A 265 -9.99 -7.89 -10.68
C PRO A 265 -8.67 -8.29 -11.34
N THR A 266 -8.70 -9.35 -12.15
CA THR A 266 -7.62 -9.84 -13.00
C THR A 266 -8.20 -10.49 -14.27
N GLY A 267 -7.36 -10.78 -15.26
CA GLY A 267 -7.71 -11.50 -16.48
C GLY A 267 -7.83 -10.62 -17.72
N PRO A 268 -7.98 -11.25 -18.90
CA PRO A 268 -7.81 -10.61 -20.22
C PRO A 268 -8.89 -9.57 -20.57
N ARG A 269 -9.98 -9.50 -19.81
CA ARG A 269 -11.01 -8.46 -19.97
C ARG A 269 -10.61 -7.10 -19.42
N TYR A 270 -9.49 -7.03 -18.70
CA TYR A 270 -8.99 -5.81 -18.05
C TYR A 270 -7.67 -5.37 -18.66
N GLN A 271 -7.29 -4.13 -18.35
CA GLN A 271 -5.99 -3.55 -18.65
C GLN A 271 -5.39 -3.01 -17.37
N VAL A 272 -4.08 -3.23 -17.16
CA VAL A 272 -3.35 -2.59 -16.07
C VAL A 272 -3.20 -1.10 -16.37
N ALA A 273 -3.59 -0.25 -15.41
CA ALA A 273 -3.45 1.18 -15.51
C ALA A 273 -1.98 1.60 -15.47
N CYS A 274 -1.62 2.53 -16.34
CA CYS A 274 -0.39 3.28 -16.26
C CYS A 274 -0.68 4.78 -16.42
N THR A 275 -0.37 5.57 -15.40
CA THR A 275 -0.48 7.03 -15.41
C THR A 275 0.91 7.66 -15.45
N ASP A 276 1.21 8.42 -16.50
CA ASP A 276 2.51 9.08 -16.69
C ASP A 276 2.68 10.25 -15.70
N PRO A 277 3.57 10.16 -14.68
CA PRO A 277 3.74 11.21 -13.69
C PRO A 277 4.30 12.50 -14.28
N MET A 278 5.09 12.46 -15.36
CA MET A 278 5.56 13.68 -16.04
C MET A 278 4.43 14.40 -16.77
N LYS A 279 3.45 13.65 -17.30
CA LYS A 279 2.25 14.24 -17.90
C LYS A 279 1.32 14.82 -16.85
N ILE A 280 1.05 14.06 -15.79
CA ILE A 280 0.09 14.47 -14.77
C ILE A 280 0.63 15.60 -13.91
N SER A 281 1.94 15.67 -13.67
CA SER A 281 2.54 16.81 -12.98
C SER A 281 2.79 18.02 -13.89
N GLY A 282 2.67 17.92 -15.20
CA GLY A 282 3.11 18.97 -16.13
C GLY A 282 4.63 19.22 -16.17
N ASP A 283 5.43 18.52 -15.36
CA ASP A 283 6.89 18.66 -15.30
C ASP A 283 7.58 17.58 -16.16
N ARG A 284 8.24 18.03 -17.22
CA ARG A 284 8.92 17.16 -18.19
C ARG A 284 10.43 17.05 -17.95
N ARG A 285 10.95 17.67 -16.89
CA ARG A 285 12.38 17.60 -16.59
C ARG A 285 12.80 16.18 -16.21
N PRO A 286 13.98 15.71 -16.62
CA PRO A 286 14.50 14.42 -16.18
C PRO A 286 14.61 14.35 -14.65
N VAL A 287 14.25 13.20 -14.09
CA VAL A 287 14.19 12.97 -12.63
C VAL A 287 15.23 11.97 -12.16
N GLY A 288 15.67 12.11 -10.92
CA GLY A 288 16.53 11.13 -10.24
C GLY A 288 15.72 10.22 -9.31
N ALA A 289 16.40 9.20 -8.78
CA ALA A 289 15.92 8.46 -7.62
C ALA A 289 16.27 9.22 -6.35
N THR A 290 15.27 9.50 -5.51
CA THR A 290 15.43 10.23 -4.25
C THR A 290 15.07 9.32 -3.09
N THR A 291 15.99 9.16 -2.15
CA THR A 291 15.86 8.29 -0.98
C THR A 291 16.38 8.98 0.28
N PRO A 292 15.98 8.55 1.48
CA PRO A 292 16.62 9.01 2.71
C PRO A 292 18.13 8.73 2.69
N SER A 293 18.91 9.67 3.21
CA SER A 293 20.37 9.50 3.37
C SER A 293 20.71 8.50 4.48
N LYS A 294 19.81 8.36 5.45
CA LYS A 294 19.91 7.30 6.47
C LYS A 294 19.66 5.94 5.80
N PRO A 295 20.56 4.95 5.98
CA PRO A 295 20.42 3.66 5.33
C PRO A 295 19.16 2.93 5.78
N TYR A 296 18.64 2.10 4.87
CA TYR A 296 17.59 1.14 5.17
C TYR A 296 18.11 0.09 6.17
N ALA A 297 17.26 -0.36 7.10
CA ALA A 297 17.65 -1.39 8.06
C ALA A 297 18.13 -2.67 7.37
N MET A 298 19.25 -3.24 7.83
CA MET A 298 19.83 -4.45 7.22
C MET A 298 18.82 -5.60 7.15
N GLY A 299 18.82 -6.30 6.03
CA GLY A 299 17.91 -7.40 5.71
C GLY A 299 17.83 -7.63 4.20
N VAL A 300 16.96 -8.54 3.76
CA VAL A 300 16.83 -8.90 2.33
C VAL A 300 16.48 -7.68 1.46
N ILE A 301 15.55 -6.83 1.89
CA ILE A 301 15.20 -5.61 1.13
C ILE A 301 16.39 -4.66 0.99
N ALA A 302 17.19 -4.44 2.04
CA ALA A 302 18.37 -3.58 1.95
C ALA A 302 19.36 -4.08 0.88
N LEU A 303 19.56 -5.40 0.83
CA LEU A 303 20.41 -6.03 -0.17
C LEU A 303 19.84 -5.89 -1.59
N LEU A 304 18.53 -6.12 -1.76
CA LEU A 304 17.87 -5.95 -3.05
C LEU A 304 17.90 -4.49 -3.52
N MET A 305 17.69 -3.52 -2.63
CA MET A 305 17.77 -2.10 -2.98
C MET A 305 19.18 -1.69 -3.42
N LYS A 306 20.22 -2.22 -2.77
CA LYS A 306 21.61 -2.05 -3.20
C LYS A 306 21.83 -2.66 -4.58
N TYR A 307 21.26 -3.85 -4.84
CA TYR A 307 21.34 -4.45 -6.15
C TYR A 307 20.61 -3.63 -7.22
N THR A 308 19.38 -3.18 -6.98
CA THR A 308 18.53 -2.54 -8.00
C THR A 308 18.87 -1.08 -8.27
N THR A 309 19.14 -0.30 -7.23
CA THR A 309 19.09 1.17 -7.35
C THR A 309 20.45 1.81 -7.40
N PHE A 310 21.41 1.30 -6.63
CA PHE A 310 22.71 1.93 -6.47
C PHE A 310 23.80 0.88 -6.47
N PRO A 311 24.59 0.71 -7.55
CA PRO A 311 25.83 -0.07 -7.44
C PRO A 311 26.81 0.60 -6.46
N GLU A 312 26.70 1.93 -6.30
CA GLU A 312 27.39 2.73 -5.29
C GLU A 312 26.69 2.57 -3.93
N ASN A 313 27.40 2.76 -2.81
CA ASN A 313 26.76 2.76 -1.49
C ASN A 313 25.61 3.79 -1.46
N LEU A 314 24.50 3.46 -0.78
CA LEU A 314 23.38 4.40 -0.58
C LEU A 314 23.96 5.76 -0.17
N PRO A 315 23.68 6.83 -0.92
CA PRO A 315 24.40 8.08 -0.73
C PRO A 315 24.08 8.67 0.64
N SER A 316 25.11 8.84 1.47
CA SER A 316 25.05 9.41 2.81
C SER A 316 25.46 10.89 2.75
N THR A 317 24.53 11.76 2.35
CA THR A 317 24.76 13.21 2.45
C THR A 317 24.42 13.69 3.86
N SER A 318 24.83 14.92 4.20
CA SER A 318 24.41 15.56 5.45
C SER A 318 22.93 15.92 5.46
N SER A 319 22.29 15.98 4.29
CA SER A 319 20.86 16.21 4.18
C SER A 319 20.04 14.97 4.53
N THR A 320 18.78 15.18 4.91
CA THR A 320 17.86 14.08 5.23
C THR A 320 17.59 13.19 4.02
N TRP A 321 17.51 13.79 2.83
CA TRP A 321 17.31 13.09 1.56
C TRP A 321 18.47 13.31 0.60
N THR A 322 18.69 12.32 -0.25
CA THR A 322 19.62 12.41 -1.35
C THR A 322 18.96 12.02 -2.66
N THR A 323 19.16 12.85 -3.69
CA THR A 323 18.85 12.50 -5.08
C THR A 323 20.13 12.00 -5.75
N GLY A 324 20.05 10.81 -6.36
CA GLY A 324 21.18 10.20 -7.08
C GLY A 324 21.61 11.00 -8.30
N ARG A 325 22.78 10.66 -8.88
CA ARG A 325 23.32 11.33 -10.07
C ARG A 325 22.57 11.01 -11.35
N GLY A 326 21.96 9.82 -11.43
CA GLY A 326 21.22 9.38 -12.60
C GLY A 326 20.02 10.27 -12.90
N ARG A 327 19.66 10.37 -14.18
CA ARG A 327 18.46 11.07 -14.62
C ARG A 327 17.71 10.21 -15.60
N ALA A 328 16.40 10.11 -15.43
CA ALA A 328 15.50 9.40 -16.31
C ALA A 328 14.36 10.30 -16.78
N THR A 329 13.93 10.11 -18.01
CA THR A 329 12.58 10.48 -18.44
C THR A 329 11.66 9.28 -18.24
N LEU A 330 10.39 9.55 -17.93
CA LEU A 330 9.39 8.55 -17.59
C LEU A 330 8.25 8.63 -18.58
N LYS A 331 7.81 7.49 -19.11
CA LYS A 331 6.67 7.43 -20.03
C LYS A 331 5.96 6.08 -19.92
N CYS A 332 4.63 6.10 -19.86
CA CYS A 332 3.87 4.86 -19.97
C CYS A 332 4.02 4.24 -21.36
N THR A 333 4.33 2.95 -21.39
CA THR A 333 4.47 2.13 -22.60
C THR A 333 3.57 0.92 -22.50
N ASP A 334 3.25 0.35 -23.66
CA ASP A 334 2.66 -0.98 -23.79
C ASP A 334 3.64 -1.81 -24.62
N THR A 335 4.28 -2.77 -23.96
CA THR A 335 5.24 -3.66 -24.60
C THR A 335 4.78 -5.09 -24.40
N LEU A 336 4.35 -5.77 -25.48
CA LEU A 336 3.85 -7.15 -25.43
C LEU A 336 2.68 -7.34 -24.43
N GLY A 337 1.78 -6.35 -24.31
CA GLY A 337 0.65 -6.38 -23.39
C GLY A 337 1.01 -6.02 -21.94
N PHE A 338 2.23 -5.56 -21.70
CA PHE A 338 2.67 -5.02 -20.41
C PHE A 338 2.56 -3.50 -20.41
N HIS A 339 1.53 -2.97 -19.74
CA HIS A 339 1.32 -1.55 -19.50
C HIS A 339 2.11 -1.09 -18.27
N ARG A 340 3.26 -0.46 -18.48
CA ARG A 340 4.21 -0.07 -17.42
C ARG A 340 4.78 1.31 -17.66
N LEU A 341 5.38 1.88 -16.63
CA LEU A 341 6.14 3.12 -16.71
C LEU A 341 7.57 2.81 -17.13
N HIS A 342 7.91 3.11 -18.37
CA HIS A 342 9.26 2.95 -18.88
C HIS A 342 10.16 4.11 -18.43
N ALA A 343 11.32 3.78 -17.88
CA ALA A 343 12.35 4.72 -17.46
C ALA A 343 13.51 4.77 -18.46
N THR A 344 13.60 5.86 -19.23
CA THR A 344 14.70 6.09 -20.16
C THR A 344 15.79 6.93 -19.50
N MET A 345 16.94 6.34 -19.22
CA MET A 345 18.08 7.04 -18.61
C MET A 345 18.68 8.06 -19.59
N VAL A 346 18.59 9.35 -19.26
CA VAL A 346 19.25 10.46 -20.01
C VAL A 346 20.59 10.86 -19.39
N ARG A 347 20.80 10.57 -18.11
CA ARG A 347 22.11 10.58 -17.47
C ARG A 347 22.34 9.19 -16.85
N PRO A 348 23.40 8.46 -17.26
CA PRO A 348 23.61 7.09 -16.82
C PRO A 348 23.67 6.94 -15.30
N GLN A 349 22.96 5.93 -14.82
CA GLN A 349 23.13 5.30 -13.52
C GLN A 349 22.81 3.83 -13.74
N GLN A 350 23.64 2.93 -13.21
CA GLN A 350 23.33 1.52 -13.29
C GLN A 350 22.09 1.25 -12.44
N VAL A 351 21.07 0.71 -13.08
CA VAL A 351 19.84 0.23 -12.46
C VAL A 351 19.70 -1.22 -12.91
N ASN A 352 19.72 -2.14 -11.95
CA ASN A 352 19.52 -3.55 -12.22
C ASN A 352 18.03 -3.88 -11.99
N GLU A 353 17.49 -4.77 -12.82
CA GLU A 353 16.14 -5.29 -12.68
C GLU A 353 16.15 -6.61 -11.90
N LEU A 354 15.14 -6.82 -11.08
CA LEU A 354 14.88 -8.10 -10.43
C LEU A 354 14.08 -8.99 -11.39
N PRO A 355 14.46 -10.27 -11.56
CA PRO A 355 13.67 -11.20 -12.36
C PRO A 355 12.20 -11.20 -11.94
N LEU A 356 11.30 -11.03 -12.91
CA LEU A 356 9.83 -10.94 -12.73
C LEU A 356 9.31 -9.71 -11.95
N PHE A 357 10.19 -8.87 -11.42
CA PHE A 357 9.85 -7.69 -10.62
C PHE A 357 10.44 -6.39 -11.20
N ASP A 358 11.14 -6.43 -12.34
CA ASP A 358 11.70 -5.25 -13.01
C ASP A 358 12.45 -4.30 -12.04
N THR A 359 12.16 -3.01 -12.11
CA THR A 359 12.65 -1.99 -11.19
C THR A 359 11.68 -1.71 -10.05
N HIS A 360 10.82 -2.65 -9.65
CA HIS A 360 9.72 -2.47 -8.67
C HIS A 360 10.10 -1.79 -7.34
N LEU A 361 11.36 -1.91 -6.89
CA LEU A 361 11.86 -1.19 -5.71
C LEU A 361 12.04 0.33 -5.93
N LEU A 362 11.88 0.81 -7.16
CA LEU A 362 11.99 2.21 -7.58
C LEU A 362 10.66 2.90 -7.82
N ASP A 363 9.53 2.18 -7.86
CA ASP A 363 8.24 2.75 -8.27
C ASP A 363 7.87 4.03 -7.52
N MET A 364 8.21 4.09 -6.24
CA MET A 364 7.95 5.25 -5.40
C MET A 364 9.07 6.30 -5.46
N ASN A 365 10.32 5.88 -5.60
CA ASN A 365 11.48 6.73 -5.35
C ASN A 365 12.08 7.37 -6.61
N LEU A 366 11.87 6.76 -7.79
CA LEU A 366 12.26 7.37 -9.06
C LEU A 366 11.26 8.46 -9.44
N GLY A 367 11.66 9.73 -9.30
CA GLY A 367 10.77 10.86 -9.54
C GLY A 367 9.73 11.09 -8.44
N VAL A 368 10.03 10.73 -7.18
CA VAL A 368 9.12 10.96 -6.04
C VAL A 368 8.67 12.42 -5.92
N ASP A 369 9.51 13.38 -6.30
CA ASP A 369 9.19 14.80 -6.27
C ASP A 369 8.06 15.17 -7.26
N LEU A 370 7.90 14.42 -8.36
CA LEU A 370 6.73 14.54 -9.24
C LEU A 370 5.46 14.11 -8.51
N LEU A 371 5.51 13.01 -7.75
CA LEU A 371 4.36 12.51 -7.00
C LEU A 371 3.94 13.49 -5.89
N VAL A 372 4.90 14.09 -5.20
CA VAL A 372 4.65 15.13 -4.19
C VAL A 372 4.08 16.41 -4.84
N LYS A 373 4.57 16.79 -6.03
CA LYS A 373 4.00 17.90 -6.81
C LYS A 373 2.54 17.61 -7.19
N ILE A 374 2.26 16.42 -7.71
CA ILE A 374 0.88 16.00 -8.06
C ILE A 374 -0.01 16.04 -6.82
N ALA A 375 0.44 15.50 -5.68
CA ALA A 375 -0.31 15.54 -4.43
C ALA A 375 -0.66 16.99 -4.02
N ARG A 376 0.31 17.91 -4.13
CA ARG A 376 0.10 19.34 -3.83
C ARG A 376 -0.96 19.97 -4.74
N GLU A 377 -0.89 19.70 -6.04
CA GLU A 377 -1.85 20.23 -7.02
C GLU A 377 -3.25 19.67 -6.79
N GLN A 378 -3.36 18.38 -6.48
CA GLN A 378 -4.61 17.73 -6.12
C GLN A 378 -5.21 18.33 -4.85
N ILE A 379 -4.37 18.62 -3.84
CA ILE A 379 -4.81 19.31 -2.62
C ILE A 379 -5.33 20.70 -2.96
N ALA A 380 -4.57 21.49 -3.71
CA ALA A 380 -4.97 22.84 -4.09
C ALA A 380 -6.32 22.85 -4.83
N ALA A 381 -6.49 21.95 -5.81
CA ALA A 381 -7.73 21.83 -6.56
C ALA A 381 -8.90 21.28 -5.73
N TYR A 382 -8.63 20.42 -4.74
CA TYR A 382 -9.64 19.88 -3.83
C TYR A 382 -10.14 20.90 -2.81
N THR A 383 -9.27 21.83 -2.37
CA THR A 383 -9.59 22.83 -1.35
C THR A 383 -10.02 24.19 -1.90
N ALA A 384 -9.92 24.40 -3.22
CA ALA A 384 -10.44 25.57 -3.91
C ALA A 384 -11.97 25.51 -3.99
#